data_AF-A0A1Q5ABZ7-F1
#
_entry.id   AF-A0A1Q5ABZ7-F1
#
_cell.length_a   1.000
_cell.length_b   1.000
_cell.length_c   1.000
_cell.angle_alpha   90.00
_cell.angle_beta   90.00
_cell.angle_gamma   90.00
#
_symmetry.space_group_name_H-M   'P 1'
#
loop_
_entity.id
_entity.type
_entity.pdbx_description
1 polymer ?
#
loop_
_entity_poly.entity_id
_entity_poly.type
_entity_poly.pdbx_seq_one_letter_code
_entity_poly.pdbx_strand_id
1 'polypeptide(L)'
;MAAHIRRRLRKGATTTAVAAAAVAALAASQAPAATLADGPAGGGDPKASGEDTASAEDDGAATGNSPYYTDLPPLVTPDKPGSSSKLPVTGSAEAGIPASILAAYKQAEQTVATTDPTCRLPWQLLAAIGKVESGQARGGRVDANGTASPRILGPALNGQGFALIKDTDGGAYDGDAVHDRAVGPMQFIPSTWASWGQDANGDGRKDPNNIYDAALAAGRYLCANDRDLAIAADLDKAVLSYNRSNEYLRTVRSWFSYYQRGTHEIPDGTGTLPTTPSTPSPNPGPSTNPGPSTTPSPKPSPSPPGGKPTPGPSKPGDGSTSPKPKPPTSKPTPAETFGSLENAGTGPLRATAGQAFDERVAVLARNALGAPLGKVPVTFTVTGDTGTLFAGGKKTVTVRTGADGTATAPELRAGEKAGEFTVTAVAGSGRPRTLTYAATITARQADTIARTDEKALVAAPGEKFADAVTVKATYKDAAAAGVAVTATMVKDPLGLFDNDKGPYFKDAAGKPVRTLTTLTTDAEGMLRLPEIFADGTEGTFKLRLTTEGGASVVIELTVRAPEETAPEGTTPEETAPKETETPEA
;
A
#
# COMPACT_ATOMS: atom_id res chain seq x y z
N MET A 1 81.19 -4.81 -34.04
CA MET A 1 80.05 -5.75 -34.21
C MET A 1 79.06 -5.52 -33.08
N ALA A 2 77.78 -5.61 -33.43
CA ALA A 2 76.52 -5.45 -32.67
C ALA A 2 76.48 -6.12 -31.27
N ALA A 3 75.56 -5.87 -30.32
CA ALA A 3 74.29 -5.10 -30.26
C ALA A 3 73.82 -4.91 -28.79
N HIS A 4 73.06 -3.82 -28.58
CA HIS A 4 71.79 -3.60 -27.84
C HIS A 4 71.39 -4.47 -26.61
N ILE A 5 70.74 -3.97 -25.56
CA ILE A 5 69.35 -3.41 -25.44
C ILE A 5 69.22 -2.79 -24.00
N ARG A 6 69.18 -1.46 -23.76
CA ARG A 6 68.04 -0.50 -23.56
C ARG A 6 66.81 -1.03 -22.78
N ARG A 7 66.08 -0.35 -21.89
CA ARG A 7 66.00 0.98 -21.22
C ARG A 7 64.63 0.91 -20.45
N ARG A 8 64.32 1.58 -19.33
CA ARG A 8 63.91 2.99 -19.23
C ARG A 8 63.56 3.37 -17.78
N LEU A 9 63.80 4.65 -17.48
CA LEU A 9 63.52 5.38 -16.25
C LEU A 9 62.54 6.54 -16.54
N ARG A 10 61.60 6.74 -15.61
CA ARG A 10 61.15 7.98 -14.92
C ARG A 10 60.61 9.25 -15.64
N LYS A 11 59.56 9.77 -14.95
CA LYS A 11 59.26 11.16 -14.48
C LYS A 11 58.48 12.15 -15.38
N GLY A 12 57.47 12.80 -14.76
CA GLY A 12 57.36 14.28 -14.77
C GLY A 12 55.98 14.94 -14.95
N ALA A 13 55.43 15.47 -13.84
CA ALA A 13 54.82 16.80 -13.60
C ALA A 13 53.54 17.33 -14.33
N THR A 14 52.76 18.06 -13.51
CA THR A 14 51.48 18.80 -13.64
C THR A 14 51.60 20.21 -14.28
N THR A 15 50.55 20.73 -14.96
CA THR A 15 49.76 21.97 -14.66
C THR A 15 48.83 22.46 -15.81
N THR A 16 47.64 22.98 -15.42
CA THR A 16 46.78 24.08 -16.00
C THR A 16 45.99 24.00 -17.32
N ALA A 17 44.64 24.00 -17.17
CA ALA A 17 43.62 25.00 -17.55
C ALA A 17 43.22 25.35 -19.03
N VAL A 18 41.92 25.09 -19.31
CA VAL A 18 40.87 25.95 -19.95
C VAL A 18 40.58 25.91 -21.48
N ALA A 19 39.27 25.70 -21.74
CA ALA A 19 38.37 26.12 -22.84
C ALA A 19 38.35 25.45 -24.24
N ALA A 20 37.25 24.70 -24.44
CA ALA A 20 36.23 24.78 -25.51
C ALA A 20 36.62 25.01 -26.99
N ALA A 21 36.26 24.05 -27.85
CA ALA A 21 35.52 24.30 -29.10
C ALA A 21 34.91 22.99 -29.64
N ALA A 22 33.65 23.09 -30.04
CA ALA A 22 32.81 22.04 -30.60
C ALA A 22 33.17 21.68 -32.06
N VAL A 23 32.56 20.60 -32.59
CA VAL A 23 31.66 20.63 -33.76
C VAL A 23 31.56 19.26 -34.47
N ALA A 24 30.31 18.83 -34.66
CA ALA A 24 29.76 18.00 -35.76
C ALA A 24 30.23 16.55 -35.91
N ALA A 25 29.44 15.60 -36.39
CA ALA A 25 28.04 15.49 -36.84
C ALA A 25 27.79 13.96 -36.93
N LEU A 26 26.59 13.40 -36.88
CA LEU A 26 25.55 13.41 -37.91
C LEU A 26 24.35 12.65 -37.27
N ALA A 27 23.17 13.25 -37.06
CA ALA A 27 22.02 13.34 -37.99
C ALA A 27 21.61 11.95 -38.55
N ALA A 28 20.34 11.52 -38.63
CA ALA A 28 19.00 12.14 -38.58
C ALA A 28 18.00 11.01 -38.19
N SER A 29 16.72 11.18 -37.87
CA SER A 29 15.65 12.05 -38.39
C SER A 29 14.46 11.96 -37.40
N GLN A 30 13.96 13.06 -36.82
CA GLN A 30 12.99 14.04 -37.35
C GLN A 30 11.59 13.48 -37.66
N ALA A 31 10.70 13.60 -36.66
CA ALA A 31 9.41 14.35 -36.60
C ALA A 31 8.46 14.41 -37.84
N PRO A 32 7.16 14.72 -37.64
CA PRO A 32 6.69 16.11 -37.44
C PRO A 32 5.67 16.23 -36.28
N ALA A 33 5.63 17.27 -35.42
CA ALA A 33 5.58 18.73 -35.57
C ALA A 33 4.16 19.30 -35.47
N ALA A 34 3.97 20.19 -34.49
CA ALA A 34 3.24 21.48 -34.53
C ALA A 34 3.38 22.12 -33.13
N THR A 35 4.32 23.05 -32.87
CA THR A 35 4.26 24.52 -33.02
C THR A 35 3.04 25.16 -32.35
N LEU A 36 3.06 26.26 -31.59
CA LEU A 36 4.04 27.24 -31.08
C LEU A 36 3.16 28.24 -30.29
N ALA A 37 3.64 28.82 -29.18
CA ALA A 37 3.60 30.28 -28.89
C ALA A 37 3.86 30.61 -27.40
N ASP A 38 4.67 31.66 -27.25
CA ASP A 38 5.45 32.18 -26.12
C ASP A 38 4.74 32.83 -24.91
N GLY A 39 5.30 32.56 -23.71
CA GLY A 39 5.85 33.51 -22.69
C GLY A 39 4.92 34.40 -21.83
N PRO A 40 5.42 35.00 -20.70
CA PRO A 40 6.71 34.81 -20.01
C PRO A 40 6.66 34.63 -18.45
N ALA A 41 7.71 33.97 -17.96
CA ALA A 41 8.44 34.10 -16.68
C ALA A 41 7.79 34.67 -15.40
N GLY A 42 7.82 33.85 -14.34
CA GLY A 42 7.86 34.27 -12.92
C GLY A 42 8.25 33.07 -12.05
N GLY A 43 9.44 33.10 -11.46
CA GLY A 43 10.07 31.96 -10.79
C GLY A 43 9.48 31.54 -9.44
N GLY A 44 9.68 30.27 -9.11
CA GLY A 44 9.43 29.65 -7.81
C GLY A 44 9.67 28.14 -7.88
N ASP A 45 10.49 27.62 -6.96
CA ASP A 45 11.03 26.26 -6.86
C ASP A 45 10.02 25.09 -7.03
N PRO A 46 10.49 23.88 -7.44
CA PRO A 46 9.61 22.75 -7.71
C PRO A 46 9.07 22.14 -6.42
N LYS A 47 7.81 22.44 -6.10
CA LYS A 47 7.02 21.65 -5.15
C LYS A 47 6.68 20.33 -5.84
N ALA A 48 7.34 19.26 -5.41
CA ALA A 48 6.93 17.88 -5.72
C ALA A 48 5.57 17.61 -5.07
N SER A 49 4.49 17.96 -5.77
CA SER A 49 3.16 17.42 -5.53
C SER A 49 3.09 16.07 -6.25
N GLY A 50 3.19 14.97 -5.51
CA GLY A 50 2.71 13.69 -5.98
C GLY A 50 1.21 13.82 -6.19
N GLU A 51 0.78 13.75 -7.45
CA GLU A 51 -0.63 13.72 -7.82
C GLU A 51 -1.21 12.35 -7.42
N ASP A 52 -1.81 12.28 -6.23
CA ASP A 52 -2.78 11.24 -5.89
C ASP A 52 -4.07 11.50 -6.69
N THR A 53 -4.11 10.96 -7.90
CA THR A 53 -5.34 10.86 -8.69
C THR A 53 -6.08 9.59 -8.27
N ALA A 54 -6.76 9.66 -7.13
CA ALA A 54 -7.78 8.68 -6.77
C ALA A 54 -8.98 8.87 -7.71
N SER A 55 -9.22 7.89 -8.57
CA SER A 55 -10.45 7.81 -9.37
C SER A 55 -11.63 7.62 -8.40
N ALA A 56 -12.57 8.55 -8.44
CA ALA A 56 -13.84 8.47 -7.72
C ALA A 56 -14.71 7.39 -8.37
N GLU A 57 -14.79 6.19 -7.78
CA GLU A 57 -15.90 5.22 -7.94
C GLU A 57 -15.73 3.95 -7.06
N ASP A 58 -15.28 4.09 -5.80
CA ASP A 58 -15.37 2.98 -4.81
C ASP A 58 -15.50 3.51 -3.37
N ASP A 59 -16.74 3.67 -2.92
CA ASP A 59 -17.21 4.36 -1.70
C ASP A 59 -17.05 3.51 -0.41
N GLY A 60 -15.98 2.72 -0.28
CA GLY A 60 -15.90 1.64 0.72
C GLY A 60 -15.18 1.94 2.05
N ALA A 61 -14.63 3.14 2.26
CA ALA A 61 -13.83 3.44 3.46
C ALA A 61 -14.69 3.83 4.67
N ALA A 62 -14.37 3.32 5.87
CA ALA A 62 -15.18 3.54 7.08
C ALA A 62 -15.46 5.02 7.39
N THR A 63 -14.47 5.86 7.13
CA THR A 63 -14.47 7.31 7.40
C THR A 63 -14.83 8.17 6.18
N GLY A 64 -15.09 7.54 5.02
CA GLY A 64 -15.17 8.27 3.76
C GLY A 64 -13.87 9.01 3.40
N ASN A 65 -12.74 8.59 3.97
CA ASN A 65 -11.45 9.29 3.89
C ASN A 65 -11.53 10.75 4.41
N SER A 66 -12.32 11.00 5.45
CA SER A 66 -12.37 12.30 6.11
C SER A 66 -11.02 12.70 6.70
N PRO A 67 -10.78 14.01 6.94
CA PRO A 67 -9.59 14.47 7.65
C PRO A 67 -9.45 13.85 9.04
N TYR A 68 -8.21 13.71 9.50
CA TYR A 68 -7.81 13.08 10.76
C TYR A 68 -6.62 13.82 11.37
N TYR A 69 -6.18 13.45 12.57
CA TYR A 69 -5.03 14.07 13.23
C TYR A 69 -3.70 13.37 12.91
N THR A 70 -2.69 14.15 12.53
CA THR A 70 -1.35 13.68 12.15
C THR A 70 -0.32 13.77 13.29
N ASP A 71 -0.74 14.21 14.48
CA ASP A 71 0.12 14.30 15.65
C ASP A 71 0.75 12.93 15.95
N LEU A 72 2.08 12.86 16.02
CA LEU A 72 2.82 11.64 16.36
C LEU A 72 2.97 11.50 17.88
N PRO A 73 3.06 10.27 18.42
CA PRO A 73 3.38 10.08 19.83
C PRO A 73 4.73 10.71 20.18
N PRO A 74 4.92 11.17 21.43
CA PRO A 74 6.18 11.78 21.83
C PRO A 74 7.34 10.78 21.70
N LEU A 75 8.49 11.29 21.26
CA LEU A 75 9.72 10.51 21.17
C LEU A 75 10.18 10.14 22.59
N VAL A 76 9.97 8.88 22.98
CA VAL A 76 10.56 8.35 24.20
C VAL A 76 12.04 8.07 23.91
N THR A 77 12.93 8.93 24.40
CA THR A 77 14.35 8.57 24.53
C THR A 77 14.47 7.49 25.60
N PRO A 78 15.15 6.35 25.36
CA PRO A 78 15.30 5.32 26.38
C PRO A 78 15.94 5.90 27.64
N ASP A 79 15.26 5.77 28.77
CA ASP A 79 15.86 6.00 30.07
C ASP A 79 17.09 5.09 30.22
N LYS A 80 18.19 5.67 30.71
CA LYS A 80 19.44 4.97 30.98
C LYS A 80 19.17 3.77 31.91
N PRO A 81 19.63 2.54 31.60
CA PRO A 81 19.33 1.38 32.45
C PRO A 81 20.01 1.55 33.81
N GLY A 82 19.22 1.52 34.89
CA GLY A 82 19.76 1.55 36.27
C GLY A 82 18.85 2.11 37.37
N SER A 83 17.67 2.66 37.08
CA SER A 83 16.76 3.11 38.14
C SER A 83 15.59 2.14 38.34
N SER A 84 15.71 1.28 39.34
CA SER A 84 14.57 0.54 39.89
C SER A 84 13.68 1.52 40.65
N SER A 85 12.48 1.78 40.15
CA SER A 85 11.55 2.66 40.84
C SER A 85 10.17 2.01 40.88
N LYS A 86 9.80 1.48 42.06
CA LYS A 86 8.40 1.48 42.49
C LYS A 86 7.91 2.92 42.39
N LEU A 87 7.07 3.26 41.41
CA LEU A 87 6.48 4.60 41.28
C LEU A 87 4.97 4.53 41.03
N PRO A 88 4.22 5.57 41.48
CA PRO A 88 2.78 5.70 41.26
C PRO A 88 2.47 5.97 39.77
N VAL A 89 1.18 5.90 39.45
CA VAL A 89 0.57 6.23 38.15
C VAL A 89 0.90 7.66 37.70
N THR A 90 2.05 7.88 37.05
CA THR A 90 2.34 9.11 36.29
C THR A 90 3.22 8.75 35.08
N GLY A 91 2.60 8.33 33.97
CA GLY A 91 3.26 8.30 32.66
C GLY A 91 3.17 9.67 31.97
N SER A 92 3.80 9.84 30.79
CA SER A 92 3.62 11.06 29.98
C SER A 92 2.13 11.28 29.65
N ALA A 93 1.64 12.52 29.68
CA ALA A 93 0.22 12.84 29.46
C ALA A 93 -0.34 12.25 28.14
N GLU A 94 0.50 12.12 27.12
CA GLU A 94 0.18 11.52 25.82
C GLU A 94 0.02 9.99 25.85
N ALA A 95 0.59 9.31 26.85
CA ALA A 95 0.34 7.89 27.13
C ALA A 95 -0.92 7.67 27.96
N GLY A 96 -1.57 8.73 28.43
CA GLY A 96 -2.83 8.64 29.16
C GLY A 96 -4.00 8.40 28.21
N ILE A 97 -4.77 7.34 28.44
CA ILE A 97 -6.06 7.12 27.76
C ILE A 97 -7.18 7.37 28.79
N PRO A 98 -8.19 8.21 28.47
CA PRO A 98 -9.31 8.45 29.36
C PRO A 98 -10.05 7.17 29.75
N ALA A 99 -10.46 7.07 31.02
CA ALA A 99 -10.98 5.87 31.64
C ALA A 99 -12.13 5.21 30.87
N SER A 100 -13.18 5.97 30.54
CA SER A 100 -14.33 5.42 29.80
C SER A 100 -13.95 4.97 28.39
N ILE A 101 -12.97 5.66 27.78
CA ILE A 101 -12.50 5.35 26.44
C ILE A 101 -11.65 4.06 26.44
N LEU A 102 -10.74 3.92 27.40
CA LEU A 102 -9.94 2.71 27.58
C LEU A 102 -10.82 1.49 27.90
N ALA A 103 -11.84 1.66 28.74
CA ALA A 103 -12.80 0.62 29.06
C ALA A 103 -13.53 0.14 27.81
N ALA A 104 -14.02 1.05 26.97
CA ALA A 104 -14.70 0.72 25.73
C ALA A 104 -13.81 -0.08 24.75
N TYR A 105 -12.54 0.30 24.57
CA TYR A 105 -11.64 -0.45 23.70
C TYR A 105 -11.36 -1.87 24.21
N LYS A 106 -11.14 -2.03 25.51
CA LYS A 106 -10.91 -3.35 26.12
C LYS A 106 -12.16 -4.22 26.05
N GLN A 107 -13.34 -3.64 26.26
CA GLN A 107 -14.60 -4.37 26.12
C GLN A 107 -14.84 -4.80 24.66
N ALA A 108 -14.51 -3.95 23.70
CA ALA A 108 -14.60 -4.29 22.27
C ALA A 108 -13.68 -5.45 21.91
N GLU A 109 -12.41 -5.42 22.34
CA GLU A 109 -11.48 -6.54 22.20
C GLU A 109 -12.04 -7.83 22.81
N GLN A 110 -12.51 -7.79 24.06
CA GLN A 110 -13.04 -8.97 24.74
C GLN A 110 -14.26 -9.56 24.02
N THR A 111 -15.14 -8.70 23.52
CA THR A 111 -16.32 -9.10 22.77
C THR A 111 -15.91 -9.76 21.45
N VAL A 112 -15.01 -9.14 20.70
CA VAL A 112 -14.49 -9.67 19.44
C VAL A 112 -13.74 -10.98 19.67
N ALA A 113 -12.90 -11.08 20.68
CA ALA A 113 -12.18 -12.31 21.02
C ALA A 113 -13.14 -13.49 21.32
N THR A 114 -14.38 -13.19 21.74
CA THR A 114 -15.41 -14.20 21.96
C THR A 114 -16.18 -14.53 20.67
N THR A 115 -16.51 -13.54 19.84
CA THR A 115 -17.36 -13.73 18.65
C THR A 115 -16.60 -14.06 17.37
N ASP A 116 -15.34 -13.63 17.28
CA ASP A 116 -14.39 -13.84 16.18
C ASP A 116 -12.96 -13.96 16.75
N PRO A 117 -12.63 -15.12 17.35
CA PRO A 117 -11.32 -15.33 17.95
C PRO A 117 -10.18 -15.37 16.93
N THR A 118 -10.48 -15.68 15.66
CA THR A 118 -9.51 -15.71 14.57
C THR A 118 -8.98 -14.33 14.21
N CYS A 119 -9.79 -13.28 14.41
CA CYS A 119 -9.36 -11.92 14.15
C CYS A 119 -8.22 -11.43 15.06
N ARG A 120 -8.16 -11.88 16.32
CA ARG A 120 -7.13 -11.47 17.29
C ARG A 120 -6.94 -9.95 17.40
N LEU A 121 -8.04 -9.21 17.45
CA LEU A 121 -8.06 -7.75 17.57
C LEU A 121 -7.35 -7.28 18.86
N PRO A 122 -6.29 -6.47 18.77
CA PRO A 122 -5.68 -5.84 19.94
C PRO A 122 -6.36 -4.51 20.27
N TRP A 123 -6.78 -4.30 21.52
CA TRP A 123 -7.45 -3.04 21.94
C TRP A 123 -6.58 -1.79 21.69
N GLN A 124 -5.25 -1.94 21.68
CA GLN A 124 -4.31 -0.85 21.37
C GLN A 124 -4.50 -0.32 19.95
N LEU A 125 -4.97 -1.14 19.01
CA LEU A 125 -5.23 -0.70 17.63
C LEU A 125 -6.47 0.20 17.60
N LEU A 126 -7.51 -0.15 18.35
CA LEU A 126 -8.68 0.72 18.53
C LEU A 126 -8.28 2.04 19.19
N ALA A 127 -7.41 1.99 20.21
CA ALA A 127 -6.89 3.19 20.86
C ALA A 127 -6.08 4.07 19.89
N ALA A 128 -5.28 3.48 19.01
CA ALA A 128 -4.52 4.21 18.01
C ALA A 128 -5.44 4.92 17.00
N ILE A 129 -6.45 4.21 16.50
CA ILE A 129 -7.47 4.79 15.59
C ILE A 129 -8.22 5.91 16.31
N GLY A 130 -8.76 5.68 17.50
CA GLY A 130 -9.50 6.72 18.25
C GLY A 130 -8.65 7.95 18.62
N LYS A 131 -7.32 7.79 18.82
CA LYS A 131 -6.41 8.93 18.97
C LYS A 131 -6.33 9.76 17.69
N VAL A 132 -6.16 9.10 16.54
CA VAL A 132 -6.02 9.72 15.23
C VAL A 132 -7.33 10.33 14.73
N GLU A 133 -8.46 9.69 14.98
CA GLU A 133 -9.78 10.15 14.49
C GLU A 133 -10.32 11.33 15.29
N SER A 134 -10.24 11.28 16.62
CA SER A 134 -10.95 12.25 17.47
C SER A 134 -10.16 12.71 18.69
N GLY A 135 -8.91 12.29 18.84
CA GLY A 135 -8.13 12.57 20.04
C GLY A 135 -8.69 11.88 21.28
N GLN A 136 -9.14 10.62 21.15
CA GLN A 136 -9.82 9.87 22.21
C GLN A 136 -11.14 10.53 22.65
N ALA A 137 -12.07 10.76 21.72
CA ALA A 137 -13.32 11.49 21.97
C ALA A 137 -13.07 12.89 22.59
N ARG A 138 -12.17 13.67 21.97
CA ARG A 138 -11.73 14.98 22.46
C ARG A 138 -11.23 14.93 23.92
N GLY A 139 -10.33 13.99 24.20
CA GLY A 139 -9.71 13.81 25.51
C GLY A 139 -10.63 13.15 26.54
N GLY A 140 -11.61 12.37 26.11
CA GLY A 140 -12.56 11.66 26.97
C GLY A 140 -13.75 12.52 27.38
N ARG A 141 -14.22 13.44 26.53
CA ARG A 141 -15.40 14.25 26.80
C ARG A 141 -16.68 13.46 26.53
N VAL A 142 -16.89 12.44 27.35
CA VAL A 142 -18.05 11.56 27.33
C VAL A 142 -18.80 11.68 28.66
N ASP A 143 -20.10 11.37 28.64
CA ASP A 143 -20.87 11.19 29.87
C ASP A 143 -20.60 9.81 30.51
N ALA A 144 -21.27 9.54 31.63
CA ALA A 144 -21.11 8.29 32.37
C ALA A 144 -21.51 7.03 31.58
N ASN A 145 -22.32 7.18 30.52
CA ASN A 145 -22.70 6.07 29.64
C ASN A 145 -21.78 5.94 28.43
N GLY A 146 -20.76 6.81 28.30
CA GLY A 146 -19.82 6.82 27.18
C GLY A 146 -20.27 7.67 25.99
N THR A 147 -21.33 8.46 26.11
CA THR A 147 -21.83 9.29 25.01
C THR A 147 -21.07 10.61 24.93
N ALA A 148 -20.47 10.91 23.77
CA ALA A 148 -19.69 12.11 23.55
C ALA A 148 -20.53 13.39 23.61
N SER A 149 -20.06 14.38 24.36
CA SER A 149 -20.74 15.67 24.53
C SER A 149 -19.75 16.86 24.46
N PRO A 150 -19.88 17.79 23.49
CA PRO A 150 -20.84 17.76 22.38
C PRO A 150 -20.57 16.62 21.40
N ARG A 151 -21.54 16.32 20.54
CA ARG A 151 -21.37 15.37 19.42
C ARG A 151 -20.13 15.70 18.60
N ILE A 152 -19.43 14.67 18.14
CA ILE A 152 -18.22 14.82 17.34
C ILE A 152 -18.61 14.63 15.88
N LEU A 153 -18.43 15.69 15.08
CA LEU A 153 -18.72 15.67 13.64
C LEU A 153 -17.47 16.11 12.87
N GLY A 154 -17.09 15.32 11.87
CA GLY A 154 -16.09 15.69 10.86
C GLY A 154 -16.63 16.75 9.91
N PRO A 155 -15.85 17.23 8.92
CA PRO A 155 -16.36 18.13 7.88
C PRO A 155 -17.39 17.44 6.98
N ALA A 156 -18.21 18.22 6.29
CA ALA A 156 -19.12 17.73 5.25
C ALA A 156 -18.34 17.18 4.07
N LEU A 157 -18.61 15.93 3.68
CA LEU A 157 -17.92 15.21 2.61
C LEU A 157 -18.41 15.66 1.23
N ASN A 158 -18.09 16.90 0.87
CA ASN A 158 -18.56 17.60 -0.33
C ASN A 158 -17.61 17.49 -1.54
N GLY A 159 -16.59 16.62 -1.49
CA GLY A 159 -15.60 16.46 -2.57
C GLY A 159 -14.49 17.52 -2.59
N GLN A 160 -14.46 18.46 -1.64
CA GLN A 160 -13.41 19.49 -1.56
C GLN A 160 -12.28 19.04 -0.62
N GLY A 161 -11.31 18.29 -1.15
CA GLY A 161 -10.13 17.84 -0.41
C GLY A 161 -10.29 16.50 0.32
N PHE A 162 -11.42 15.83 0.17
CA PHE A 162 -11.75 14.47 0.63
C PHE A 162 -12.91 13.92 -0.23
N ALA A 163 -13.42 12.72 0.06
CA ALA A 163 -14.46 12.09 -0.76
C ALA A 163 -15.74 12.94 -0.86
N LEU A 164 -16.47 12.79 -1.97
CA LEU A 164 -17.82 13.33 -2.13
C LEU A 164 -18.83 12.25 -1.72
N ILE A 165 -19.48 12.42 -0.58
CA ILE A 165 -20.51 11.50 -0.06
C ILE A 165 -21.80 12.29 0.16
N LYS A 166 -22.83 11.94 -0.59
CA LYS A 166 -24.18 12.52 -0.43
C LYS A 166 -24.88 11.93 0.78
N ASP A 167 -25.85 12.66 1.32
CA ASP A 167 -26.70 12.20 2.44
C ASP A 167 -27.22 10.77 2.21
N THR A 168 -27.03 9.89 3.20
CA THR A 168 -27.51 8.51 3.17
C THR A 168 -28.51 8.16 4.27
N ASP A 169 -28.75 9.05 5.23
CA ASP A 169 -29.58 8.78 6.41
C ASP A 169 -30.67 9.83 6.68
N GLY A 170 -30.79 10.87 5.84
CA GLY A 170 -31.73 11.97 6.03
C GLY A 170 -31.27 12.98 7.07
N GLY A 171 -29.97 13.06 7.35
CA GLY A 171 -29.36 13.87 8.42
C GLY A 171 -29.60 13.32 9.83
N ALA A 172 -29.85 12.01 9.97
CA ALA A 172 -30.24 11.41 11.25
C ALA A 172 -29.11 11.46 12.29
N TYR A 173 -27.86 11.22 11.87
CA TYR A 173 -26.71 11.18 12.78
C TYR A 173 -25.92 12.50 12.83
N ASP A 174 -25.85 13.24 11.72
CA ASP A 174 -25.00 14.43 11.59
C ASP A 174 -25.77 15.75 11.36
N GLY A 175 -27.07 15.69 11.11
CA GLY A 175 -27.94 16.84 10.87
C GLY A 175 -27.79 17.50 9.50
N ASP A 176 -27.08 16.90 8.55
CA ASP A 176 -26.88 17.42 7.19
C ASP A 176 -27.66 16.58 6.17
N ALA A 177 -28.70 17.17 5.55
CA ALA A 177 -29.53 16.49 4.56
C ALA A 177 -28.99 16.63 3.11
N VAL A 178 -27.73 17.04 2.95
CA VAL A 178 -27.10 17.25 1.64
C VAL A 178 -25.87 16.36 1.47
N HIS A 179 -24.98 16.35 2.46
CA HIS A 179 -23.76 15.54 2.45
C HIS A 179 -23.53 14.89 3.80
N ASP A 180 -23.08 13.63 3.78
CA ASP A 180 -22.72 12.91 4.99
C ASP A 180 -21.44 13.49 5.61
N ARG A 181 -21.34 13.35 6.93
CA ARG A 181 -20.17 13.67 7.75
C ARG A 181 -19.70 12.41 8.47
N ALA A 182 -18.41 12.33 8.75
CA ALA A 182 -17.93 11.32 9.69
C ALA A 182 -18.38 11.67 11.12
N VAL A 183 -18.97 10.70 11.85
CA VAL A 183 -19.69 10.91 13.13
C VAL A 183 -19.03 10.13 14.28
N GLY A 184 -18.94 10.81 15.42
CA GLY A 184 -18.61 10.21 16.72
C GLY A 184 -17.11 9.95 16.94
N PRO A 185 -16.75 9.35 18.10
CA PRO A 185 -15.36 9.15 18.49
C PRO A 185 -14.50 8.33 17.52
N MET A 186 -15.14 7.44 16.74
CA MET A 186 -14.48 6.58 15.74
C MET A 186 -14.76 7.02 14.29
N GLN A 187 -15.40 8.18 14.11
CA GLN A 187 -15.56 8.88 12.82
C GLN A 187 -16.18 8.03 11.69
N PHE A 188 -17.20 7.23 11.99
CA PHE A 188 -17.91 6.48 10.96
C PHE A 188 -18.81 7.40 10.12
N ILE A 189 -18.87 7.19 8.80
CA ILE A 189 -19.93 7.80 7.98
C ILE A 189 -21.26 7.03 8.15
N PRO A 190 -22.43 7.68 7.98
CA PRO A 190 -23.74 7.08 8.20
C PRO A 190 -23.98 5.76 7.43
N SER A 191 -23.55 5.67 6.18
CA SER A 191 -23.68 4.45 5.37
C SER A 191 -22.89 3.26 5.93
N THR A 192 -21.67 3.50 6.43
CA THR A 192 -20.89 2.48 7.14
C THR A 192 -21.56 2.13 8.47
N TRP A 193 -22.03 3.13 9.22
CA TRP A 193 -22.72 2.92 10.49
C TRP A 193 -23.97 2.05 10.36
N ALA A 194 -24.74 2.22 9.29
CA ALA A 194 -25.92 1.40 9.00
C ALA A 194 -25.60 -0.11 8.93
N SER A 195 -24.39 -0.46 8.48
CA SER A 195 -23.94 -1.85 8.35
C SER A 195 -23.24 -2.37 9.61
N TRP A 196 -22.44 -1.52 10.26
CA TRP A 196 -21.50 -1.95 11.30
C TRP A 196 -21.87 -1.52 12.71
N GLY A 197 -22.82 -0.59 12.87
CA GLY A 197 -23.22 -0.04 14.16
C GLY A 197 -23.64 -1.12 15.16
N GLN A 198 -23.24 -0.93 16.40
CA GLN A 198 -23.46 -1.85 17.52
C GLN A 198 -24.16 -1.12 18.67
N ASP A 199 -24.85 -1.89 19.51
CA ASP A 199 -25.30 -1.47 20.83
C ASP A 199 -24.43 -2.27 21.81
N ALA A 200 -23.41 -1.62 22.34
CA ALA A 200 -22.38 -2.25 23.17
C ALA A 200 -22.43 -1.78 24.63
N ASN A 201 -23.16 -0.69 24.92
CA ASN A 201 -23.49 -0.30 26.30
C ASN A 201 -24.81 -0.97 26.79
N GLY A 202 -25.59 -1.59 25.92
CA GLY A 202 -26.79 -2.36 26.25
C GLY A 202 -28.04 -1.52 26.50
N ASP A 203 -28.08 -0.27 25.99
CA ASP A 203 -29.19 0.66 26.21
C ASP A 203 -30.33 0.53 25.16
N GLY A 204 -30.18 -0.37 24.18
CA GLY A 204 -31.13 -0.62 23.12
C GLY A 204 -30.96 0.28 21.89
N ARG A 205 -29.92 1.12 21.83
CA ARG A 205 -29.67 2.05 20.73
C ARG A 205 -28.27 1.83 20.16
N LYS A 206 -28.14 2.03 18.85
CA LYS A 206 -26.85 2.09 18.15
C LYS A 206 -26.50 3.54 17.91
N ASP A 207 -25.73 4.15 18.80
CA ASP A 207 -25.35 5.56 18.71
C ASP A 207 -23.88 5.72 18.29
N PRO A 208 -23.57 6.29 17.11
CA PRO A 208 -22.19 6.51 16.71
C PRO A 208 -21.44 7.46 17.65
N ASN A 209 -22.14 8.29 18.43
CA ASN A 209 -21.53 9.16 19.44
C ASN A 209 -21.23 8.44 20.76
N ASN A 210 -21.69 7.20 20.96
CA ASN A 210 -21.34 6.40 22.13
C ASN A 210 -20.02 5.64 21.88
N ILE A 211 -19.04 5.81 22.77
CA ILE A 211 -17.71 5.20 22.59
C ILE A 211 -17.74 3.67 22.65
N TYR A 212 -18.61 3.06 23.45
CA TYR A 212 -18.70 1.60 23.53
C TYR A 212 -19.23 1.04 22.21
N ASP A 213 -20.30 1.62 21.69
CA ASP A 213 -20.91 1.26 20.41
C ASP A 213 -19.91 1.43 19.27
N ALA A 214 -19.28 2.61 19.21
CA ALA A 214 -18.32 2.95 18.17
C ALA A 214 -17.06 2.08 18.22
N ALA A 215 -16.54 1.77 19.41
CA ALA A 215 -15.37 0.90 19.58
C ALA A 215 -15.66 -0.54 19.13
N LEU A 216 -16.83 -1.09 19.49
CA LEU A 216 -17.20 -2.44 19.06
C LEU A 216 -17.48 -2.51 17.56
N ALA A 217 -18.14 -1.49 17.00
CA ALA A 217 -18.34 -1.36 15.55
C ALA A 217 -17.00 -1.31 14.80
N ALA A 218 -16.05 -0.50 15.29
CA ALA A 218 -14.69 -0.43 14.74
C ALA A 218 -13.96 -1.77 14.84
N GLY A 219 -14.03 -2.46 15.98
CA GLY A 219 -13.44 -3.78 16.15
C GLY A 219 -13.95 -4.78 15.11
N ARG A 220 -15.27 -4.88 14.95
CA ARG A 220 -15.89 -5.77 13.95
C ARG A 220 -15.54 -5.38 12.52
N TYR A 221 -15.52 -4.08 12.22
CA TYR A 221 -15.14 -3.57 10.89
C TYR A 221 -13.70 -3.96 10.53
N LEU A 222 -12.76 -3.81 11.47
CA LEU A 222 -11.36 -4.17 11.25
C LEU A 222 -11.19 -5.68 11.02
N CYS A 223 -11.99 -6.51 11.69
CA CYS A 223 -12.02 -7.97 11.54
C CYS A 223 -12.71 -8.48 10.26
N ALA A 224 -13.36 -7.60 9.49
CA ALA A 224 -14.10 -8.01 8.30
C ALA A 224 -13.20 -8.73 7.27
N ASN A 225 -13.80 -9.63 6.47
CA ASN A 225 -13.14 -10.41 5.42
C ASN A 225 -12.09 -11.40 5.93
N ASP A 226 -12.41 -12.11 7.02
CA ASP A 226 -11.59 -13.18 7.61
C ASP A 226 -10.15 -12.73 7.95
N ARG A 227 -9.97 -11.44 8.28
CA ARG A 227 -8.66 -10.87 8.58
C ARG A 227 -8.16 -11.33 9.93
N ASP A 228 -6.87 -11.55 10.01
CA ASP A 228 -6.16 -11.87 11.25
C ASP A 228 -5.22 -10.73 11.63
N LEU A 229 -5.59 -9.94 12.64
CA LEU A 229 -4.89 -8.70 13.00
C LEU A 229 -3.57 -8.95 13.73
N ALA A 230 -3.21 -10.21 14.01
CA ALA A 230 -1.84 -10.56 14.37
C ALA A 230 -0.90 -10.62 13.15
N ILE A 231 -1.45 -10.73 11.93
CA ILE A 231 -0.70 -10.72 10.67
C ILE A 231 -0.56 -9.27 10.19
N ALA A 232 0.68 -8.82 10.01
CA ALA A 232 0.97 -7.43 9.68
C ALA A 232 0.29 -6.95 8.38
N ALA A 233 0.23 -7.80 7.35
CA ALA A 233 -0.41 -7.46 6.09
C ALA A 233 -1.94 -7.28 6.22
N ASP A 234 -2.59 -8.08 7.06
CA ASP A 234 -4.03 -7.97 7.27
C ASP A 234 -4.37 -6.81 8.19
N LEU A 235 -3.51 -6.50 9.16
CA LEU A 235 -3.58 -5.26 9.93
C LEU A 235 -3.48 -4.04 9.02
N ASP A 236 -2.51 -4.02 8.08
CA ASP A 236 -2.35 -2.91 7.13
C ASP A 236 -3.57 -2.74 6.23
N LYS A 237 -4.09 -3.84 5.68
CA LYS A 237 -5.33 -3.83 4.90
C LYS A 237 -6.53 -3.34 5.74
N ALA A 238 -6.61 -3.74 7.01
CA ALA A 238 -7.68 -3.31 7.90
C ALA A 238 -7.64 -1.80 8.13
N VAL A 239 -6.48 -1.26 8.47
CA VAL A 239 -6.29 0.17 8.70
C VAL A 239 -6.52 0.97 7.41
N LEU A 240 -6.02 0.51 6.26
CA LEU A 240 -6.26 1.16 4.96
C LEU A 240 -7.72 1.06 4.50
N SER A 241 -8.47 0.04 4.92
CA SER A 241 -9.92 0.01 4.68
C SER A 241 -10.68 1.02 5.55
N TYR A 242 -10.12 1.41 6.70
CA TYR A 242 -10.70 2.44 7.55
C TYR A 242 -10.55 3.84 6.93
N ASN A 243 -9.33 4.14 6.44
CA ASN A 243 -9.00 5.34 5.68
C ASN A 243 -7.88 5.03 4.68
N ARG A 244 -8.10 5.30 3.38
CA ARG A 244 -7.22 4.92 2.26
C ARG A 244 -6.03 5.86 2.10
N SER A 245 -5.32 6.13 3.19
CA SER A 245 -4.14 7.00 3.22
C SER A 245 -2.93 6.28 3.80
N ASN A 246 -1.83 6.27 3.06
CA ASN A 246 -0.56 5.73 3.57
C ASN A 246 0.00 6.55 4.75
N GLU A 247 -0.31 7.85 4.81
CA GLU A 247 0.05 8.68 5.96
C GLU A 247 -0.77 8.29 7.20
N TYR A 248 -2.08 8.10 7.04
CA TYR A 248 -2.95 7.59 8.09
C TYR A 248 -2.44 6.25 8.64
N LEU A 249 -2.11 5.32 7.75
CA LEU A 249 -1.55 4.01 8.13
C LEU A 249 -0.30 4.16 9.01
N ARG A 250 0.66 5.02 8.61
CA ARG A 250 1.88 5.26 9.38
C ARG A 250 1.57 5.87 10.75
N THR A 251 0.67 6.85 10.81
CA THR A 251 0.29 7.54 12.05
C THR A 251 -0.42 6.58 13.02
N VAL A 252 -1.40 5.80 12.54
CA VAL A 252 -2.09 4.79 13.35
C VAL A 252 -1.11 3.75 13.86
N ARG A 253 -0.24 3.20 13.00
CA ARG A 253 0.72 2.20 13.46
C ARG A 253 1.70 2.78 14.50
N SER A 254 2.08 4.05 14.36
CA SER A 254 2.96 4.75 15.32
C SER A 254 2.33 4.80 16.72
N TRP A 255 1.07 5.22 16.81
CA TRP A 255 0.30 5.21 18.06
C TRP A 255 0.04 3.79 18.58
N PHE A 256 -0.25 2.83 17.70
CA PHE A 256 -0.46 1.44 18.08
C PHE A 256 0.78 0.86 18.77
N SER A 257 1.95 1.08 18.19
CA SER A 257 3.24 0.67 18.77
C SER A 257 3.53 1.38 20.09
N TYR A 258 3.14 2.65 20.20
CA TYR A 258 3.29 3.43 21.42
C TYR A 258 2.46 2.82 22.56
N TYR A 259 1.18 2.55 22.32
CA TYR A 259 0.31 1.93 23.32
C TYR A 259 0.68 0.48 23.67
N GLN A 260 1.29 -0.27 22.76
CA GLN A 260 1.84 -1.60 23.05
C GLN A 260 3.01 -1.58 24.05
N ARG A 261 3.79 -0.50 24.11
CA ARG A 261 4.88 -0.36 25.09
C ARG A 261 4.40 -0.02 26.50
N GLY A 262 3.14 0.37 26.65
CA GLY A 262 2.53 0.74 27.91
C GLY A 262 1.71 2.02 27.78
N THR A 263 0.62 2.06 28.52
CA THR A 263 -0.26 3.21 28.68
C THR A 263 -0.69 3.26 30.15
N HIS A 264 -1.34 4.34 30.55
CA HIS A 264 -2.03 4.39 31.83
C HIS A 264 -3.40 5.05 31.65
N GLU A 265 -4.31 4.70 32.55
CA GLU A 265 -5.62 5.31 32.61
C GLU A 265 -5.50 6.73 33.19
N ILE A 266 -6.25 7.67 32.61
CA ILE A 266 -6.41 9.03 33.13
C ILE A 266 -7.90 9.35 33.29
N PRO A 267 -8.27 10.35 34.12
CA PRO A 267 -9.65 10.77 34.23
C PRO A 267 -10.25 11.22 32.89
N ASP A 268 -11.57 11.02 32.73
CA ASP A 268 -12.29 11.51 31.57
C ASP A 268 -12.25 13.04 31.48
N GLY A 269 -12.10 13.54 30.25
CA GLY A 269 -11.96 14.96 29.95
C GLY A 269 -10.57 15.55 30.16
N THR A 270 -9.60 14.79 30.69
CA THR A 270 -8.22 15.26 30.93
C THR A 270 -7.22 14.81 29.86
N GLY A 271 -7.67 14.12 28.81
CA GLY A 271 -6.79 13.66 27.73
C GLY A 271 -6.23 14.80 26.87
N THR A 272 -5.02 14.60 26.35
CA THR A 272 -4.39 15.58 25.46
C THR A 272 -5.09 15.63 24.10
N LEU A 273 -5.47 16.84 23.69
CA LEU A 273 -6.11 17.07 22.40
C LEU A 273 -5.03 17.16 21.31
N PRO A 274 -5.21 16.44 20.19
CA PRO A 274 -4.35 16.60 19.03
C PRO A 274 -4.56 18.00 18.40
N THR A 275 -3.53 18.50 17.73
CA THR A 275 -3.45 19.90 17.26
C THR A 275 -3.28 20.02 15.76
N THR A 276 -2.87 18.94 15.08
CA THR A 276 -2.53 18.97 13.65
C THR A 276 -3.49 18.11 12.83
N PRO A 277 -4.46 18.70 12.11
CA PRO A 277 -5.28 17.97 11.15
C PRO A 277 -4.52 17.69 9.84
N SER A 278 -4.83 16.59 9.15
CA SER A 278 -4.21 16.15 7.88
C SER A 278 -4.51 17.08 6.71
N THR A 279 -5.58 17.86 6.78
CA THR A 279 -5.89 18.95 5.85
C THR A 279 -6.03 20.26 6.61
N PRO A 280 -5.45 21.39 6.14
CA PRO A 280 -5.67 22.69 6.76
C PRO A 280 -7.16 23.03 6.74
N SER A 281 -7.73 23.33 7.92
CA SER A 281 -9.12 23.79 8.00
C SER A 281 -9.26 25.10 7.20
N PRO A 282 -10.31 25.28 6.38
CA PRO A 282 -10.66 26.60 5.89
C PRO A 282 -10.92 27.49 7.11
N ASN A 283 -10.26 28.63 7.16
CA ASN A 283 -10.47 29.64 8.20
C ASN A 283 -11.97 29.99 8.25
N PRO A 284 -12.63 30.03 9.43
CA PRO A 284 -14.00 30.51 9.51
C PRO A 284 -13.97 32.00 9.18
N GLY A 285 -14.40 32.35 7.96
CA GLY A 285 -14.65 33.73 7.58
C GLY A 285 -15.71 34.34 8.51
N PRO A 286 -15.72 35.67 8.70
CA PRO A 286 -16.64 36.32 9.63
C PRO A 286 -18.09 36.01 9.26
N SER A 287 -18.84 35.51 10.24
CA SER A 287 -20.28 35.31 10.22
C SER A 287 -21.00 36.57 9.71
N THR A 288 -21.68 36.47 8.57
CA THR A 288 -22.72 37.42 8.16
C THR A 288 -24.09 36.74 8.19
N ASN A 289 -24.95 37.28 9.04
CA ASN A 289 -26.36 36.90 9.20
C ASN A 289 -27.16 37.15 7.89
N PRO A 290 -28.28 36.45 7.64
CA PRO A 290 -28.87 36.33 6.31
C PRO A 290 -29.87 37.45 5.96
N GLY A 291 -29.93 37.79 4.66
CA GLY A 291 -30.93 38.66 4.03
C GLY A 291 -31.20 38.22 2.57
N PRO A 292 -32.38 38.52 2.00
CA PRO A 292 -33.23 37.48 1.43
C PRO A 292 -33.13 37.25 -0.09
N SER A 293 -33.24 35.96 -0.44
CA SER A 293 -33.90 35.34 -1.59
C SER A 293 -34.23 36.19 -2.84
N THR A 294 -33.60 35.85 -3.97
CA THR A 294 -34.27 35.84 -5.28
C THR A 294 -33.81 34.64 -6.14
N THR A 295 -34.76 33.77 -6.45
CA THR A 295 -34.65 32.61 -7.35
C THR A 295 -34.67 33.04 -8.83
N PRO A 296 -33.99 32.31 -9.72
CA PRO A 296 -34.64 31.99 -11.00
C PRO A 296 -34.51 30.51 -11.39
N SER A 297 -35.66 29.88 -11.67
CA SER A 297 -35.79 28.57 -12.32
C SER A 297 -35.75 28.70 -13.84
N PRO A 298 -35.21 27.71 -14.59
CA PRO A 298 -35.50 27.55 -16.01
C PRO A 298 -36.51 26.41 -16.27
N LYS A 299 -37.49 26.69 -17.12
CA LYS A 299 -38.46 25.72 -17.68
C LYS A 299 -38.29 25.66 -19.21
N PRO A 300 -38.23 24.48 -19.85
CA PRO A 300 -38.32 24.36 -21.30
C PRO A 300 -39.76 24.11 -21.78
N SER A 301 -40.09 24.56 -23.00
CA SER A 301 -41.36 24.30 -23.70
C SER A 301 -41.11 23.81 -25.14
N PRO A 302 -41.89 22.83 -25.67
CA PRO A 302 -41.76 22.26 -27.02
C PRO A 302 -42.86 22.75 -28.00
N SER A 303 -42.69 22.53 -29.33
CA SER A 303 -43.80 22.38 -30.30
C SER A 303 -43.37 21.87 -31.71
N PRO A 304 -44.31 21.29 -32.53
CA PRO A 304 -44.05 20.24 -33.53
C PRO A 304 -44.62 20.57 -34.97
N PRO A 305 -45.12 19.63 -35.85
CA PRO A 305 -44.57 19.40 -37.20
C PRO A 305 -45.58 19.53 -38.40
N GLY A 306 -45.11 19.36 -39.65
CA GLY A 306 -45.95 18.87 -40.76
C GLY A 306 -45.64 19.34 -42.19
N GLY A 307 -45.73 18.44 -43.18
CA GLY A 307 -46.00 18.76 -44.60
C GLY A 307 -45.29 17.93 -45.69
N LYS A 308 -46.01 16.97 -46.31
CA LYS A 308 -45.80 16.34 -47.65
C LYS A 308 -47.05 16.71 -48.51
N PRO A 309 -47.11 16.69 -49.87
CA PRO A 309 -46.85 15.52 -50.75
C PRO A 309 -46.28 15.79 -52.19
N THR A 310 -45.95 14.69 -52.90
CA THR A 310 -45.53 14.42 -54.33
C THR A 310 -46.65 14.63 -55.41
N PRO A 311 -46.58 14.31 -56.76
CA PRO A 311 -45.62 13.52 -57.63
C PRO A 311 -45.38 13.90 -59.16
N GLY A 312 -44.31 13.34 -59.78
CA GLY A 312 -44.22 12.71 -61.16
C GLY A 312 -43.97 13.56 -62.45
N PRO A 313 -43.72 12.97 -63.67
CA PRO A 313 -42.90 11.79 -64.07
C PRO A 313 -42.08 11.95 -65.42
N SER A 314 -41.33 10.88 -65.82
CA SER A 314 -40.95 10.41 -67.20
C SER A 314 -39.54 10.62 -67.84
N LYS A 315 -38.72 9.54 -67.81
CA LYS A 315 -38.09 8.67 -68.89
C LYS A 315 -37.40 9.27 -70.17
N PRO A 316 -36.68 8.46 -71.01
CA PRO A 316 -35.31 7.86 -70.95
C PRO A 316 -34.34 8.35 -72.07
N GLY A 317 -33.06 7.96 -72.01
CA GLY A 317 -32.16 8.02 -73.18
C GLY A 317 -30.92 7.11 -73.05
N ASP A 318 -30.66 6.36 -74.11
CA ASP A 318 -29.77 5.20 -74.26
C ASP A 318 -28.26 5.45 -74.09
N GLY A 319 -27.50 4.36 -73.88
CA GLY A 319 -26.05 4.38 -74.07
C GLY A 319 -25.30 3.19 -73.51
N SER A 320 -25.46 2.02 -74.13
CA SER A 320 -24.62 0.83 -73.91
C SER A 320 -23.16 1.10 -74.29
N THR A 321 -22.21 0.71 -73.43
CA THR A 321 -21.10 -0.19 -73.79
C THR A 321 -20.36 -0.63 -72.52
N SER A 322 -20.35 -1.94 -72.30
CA SER A 322 -19.67 -2.62 -71.20
C SER A 322 -18.22 -2.92 -71.59
N PRO A 323 -17.27 -2.77 -70.65
CA PRO A 323 -16.17 -3.72 -70.49
C PRO A 323 -16.43 -4.55 -69.23
N LYS A 324 -16.55 -5.86 -69.42
CA LYS A 324 -16.75 -6.91 -68.42
C LYS A 324 -15.77 -6.80 -67.23
N PRO A 325 -16.24 -6.55 -65.99
CA PRO A 325 -15.45 -6.76 -64.79
C PRO A 325 -15.63 -8.20 -64.25
N LYS A 326 -14.58 -8.67 -63.58
CA LYS A 326 -14.46 -9.90 -62.76
C LYS A 326 -15.72 -10.18 -61.92
N PRO A 327 -16.00 -11.45 -61.55
CA PRO A 327 -17.17 -11.79 -60.74
C PRO A 327 -17.20 -10.93 -59.46
N PRO A 328 -18.34 -10.31 -59.11
CA PRO A 328 -18.46 -9.63 -57.83
C PRO A 328 -18.31 -10.68 -56.74
N THR A 329 -17.42 -10.44 -55.79
CA THR A 329 -17.45 -11.09 -54.49
C THR A 329 -18.88 -10.98 -53.97
N SER A 330 -19.55 -12.13 -53.85
CA SER A 330 -20.89 -12.24 -53.31
C SER A 330 -20.95 -11.48 -51.99
N LYS A 331 -21.88 -10.53 -51.87
CA LYS A 331 -22.18 -9.87 -50.59
C LYS A 331 -22.45 -10.99 -49.58
N PRO A 332 -21.69 -11.07 -48.47
CA PRO A 332 -21.79 -12.20 -47.54
C PRO A 332 -23.22 -12.31 -47.02
N THR A 333 -23.70 -13.54 -46.90
CA THR A 333 -25.03 -13.82 -46.37
C THR A 333 -25.05 -13.46 -44.87
N PRO A 334 -26.17 -13.01 -44.26
CA PRO A 334 -26.23 -12.75 -42.82
C PRO A 334 -25.75 -13.92 -41.94
N ALA A 335 -25.89 -15.16 -42.42
CA ALA A 335 -25.38 -16.37 -41.77
C ALA A 335 -23.84 -16.47 -41.74
N GLU A 336 -23.14 -15.79 -42.64
CA GLU A 336 -21.66 -15.73 -42.73
C GLU A 336 -21.11 -14.43 -42.15
N THR A 337 -21.98 -13.52 -41.73
CA THR A 337 -21.59 -12.20 -41.20
C THR A 337 -21.39 -12.31 -39.70
N PHE A 338 -20.21 -11.95 -39.21
CA PHE A 338 -19.90 -11.89 -37.77
C PHE A 338 -20.82 -10.91 -37.02
N GLY A 339 -21.39 -11.35 -35.90
CA GLY A 339 -22.36 -10.61 -35.11
C GLY A 339 -21.84 -10.22 -33.72
N SER A 340 -21.60 -11.22 -32.86
CA SER A 340 -21.19 -11.05 -31.47
C SER A 340 -19.97 -11.90 -31.09
N LEU A 341 -19.30 -11.46 -30.02
CA LEU A 341 -18.25 -12.21 -29.32
C LEU A 341 -18.65 -12.30 -27.86
N GLU A 342 -18.77 -13.52 -27.33
CA GLU A 342 -19.27 -13.80 -25.99
C GLU A 342 -18.26 -14.62 -25.19
N ASN A 343 -18.34 -14.57 -23.85
CA ASN A 343 -17.54 -15.43 -22.99
C ASN A 343 -18.00 -16.89 -23.14
N ALA A 344 -17.08 -17.80 -23.44
CA ALA A 344 -17.36 -19.24 -23.55
C ALA A 344 -16.98 -20.01 -22.28
N GLY A 345 -17.39 -19.48 -21.11
CA GLY A 345 -17.18 -20.15 -19.82
C GLY A 345 -15.83 -19.88 -19.16
N THR A 346 -15.08 -18.86 -19.61
CA THR A 346 -13.86 -18.41 -18.92
C THR A 346 -14.22 -17.90 -17.53
N GLY A 347 -13.71 -18.59 -16.50
CA GLY A 347 -13.79 -18.16 -15.11
C GLY A 347 -12.78 -17.06 -14.75
N PRO A 348 -12.65 -16.72 -13.47
CA PRO A 348 -11.64 -15.78 -12.99
C PRO A 348 -10.23 -16.25 -13.33
N LEU A 349 -9.42 -15.38 -13.93
CA LEU A 349 -8.03 -15.70 -14.29
C LEU A 349 -7.11 -15.32 -13.14
N ARG A 350 -6.67 -16.31 -12.35
CA ARG A 350 -5.76 -16.12 -11.22
C ARG A 350 -4.58 -17.09 -11.32
N ALA A 351 -3.39 -16.62 -10.99
CA ALA A 351 -2.20 -17.45 -10.86
C ALA A 351 -1.24 -16.86 -9.82
N THR A 352 -0.36 -17.69 -9.29
CA THR A 352 0.79 -17.21 -8.50
C THR A 352 1.95 -16.84 -9.43
N ALA A 353 2.74 -15.85 -9.05
CA ALA A 353 3.91 -15.41 -9.80
C ALA A 353 4.81 -16.59 -10.25
N GLY A 354 5.11 -16.64 -11.55
CA GLY A 354 5.88 -17.69 -12.20
C GLY A 354 5.11 -18.99 -12.54
N GLN A 355 3.85 -19.15 -12.11
CA GLN A 355 3.04 -20.35 -12.39
C GLN A 355 2.19 -20.21 -13.66
N ALA A 356 1.69 -21.34 -14.17
CA ALA A 356 0.68 -21.33 -15.22
C ALA A 356 -0.69 -20.93 -14.65
N PHE A 357 -1.55 -20.36 -15.49
CA PHE A 357 -2.96 -20.16 -15.13
C PHE A 357 -3.71 -21.48 -15.30
N ASP A 358 -4.53 -21.83 -14.30
CA ASP A 358 -5.37 -23.04 -14.34
C ASP A 358 -6.46 -22.93 -15.42
N GLU A 359 -6.93 -21.72 -15.67
CA GLU A 359 -7.98 -21.39 -16.64
C GLU A 359 -7.41 -20.87 -17.96
N ARG A 360 -8.11 -21.18 -19.06
CA ARG A 360 -7.79 -20.66 -20.40
C ARG A 360 -8.91 -19.78 -20.91
N VAL A 361 -8.54 -18.66 -21.52
CA VAL A 361 -9.51 -17.73 -22.10
C VAL A 361 -10.18 -18.37 -23.31
N ALA A 362 -11.50 -18.51 -23.25
CA ALA A 362 -12.34 -19.03 -24.32
C ALA A 362 -13.44 -18.04 -24.69
N VAL A 363 -13.65 -17.84 -25.99
CA VAL A 363 -14.73 -17.00 -26.52
C VAL A 363 -15.60 -17.79 -27.50
N LEU A 364 -16.86 -17.36 -27.63
CA LEU A 364 -17.82 -17.87 -28.60
C LEU A 364 -18.14 -16.76 -29.60
N ALA A 365 -17.81 -16.99 -30.86
CA ALA A 365 -18.22 -16.11 -31.97
C ALA A 365 -19.57 -16.56 -32.52
N ARG A 366 -20.49 -15.61 -32.71
CA ARG A 366 -21.77 -15.85 -33.36
C ARG A 366 -21.93 -14.96 -34.59
N ASN A 367 -22.72 -15.44 -35.55
CA ASN A 367 -23.11 -14.64 -36.71
C ASN A 367 -24.21 -13.63 -36.35
N ALA A 368 -24.61 -12.80 -37.31
CA ALA A 368 -25.66 -11.79 -37.13
C ALA A 368 -27.05 -12.37 -36.79
N LEU A 369 -27.25 -13.68 -36.97
CA LEU A 369 -28.47 -14.42 -36.61
C LEU A 369 -28.36 -15.13 -35.25
N GLY A 370 -27.24 -15.00 -34.55
CA GLY A 370 -27.00 -15.63 -33.24
C GLY A 370 -26.54 -17.09 -33.29
N ALA A 371 -26.35 -17.69 -34.46
CA ALA A 371 -25.80 -19.03 -34.58
C ALA A 371 -24.27 -19.01 -34.43
N PRO A 372 -23.65 -20.09 -33.90
CA PRO A 372 -22.20 -20.17 -33.80
C PRO A 372 -21.51 -20.01 -35.15
N LEU A 373 -20.41 -19.26 -35.19
CA LEU A 373 -19.70 -18.93 -36.42
C LEU A 373 -18.26 -19.42 -36.36
N GLY A 374 -17.98 -20.46 -37.15
CA GLY A 374 -16.64 -21.04 -37.26
C GLY A 374 -15.70 -20.28 -38.19
N LYS A 375 -14.40 -20.60 -38.08
CA LYS A 375 -13.28 -20.04 -38.88
C LYS A 375 -13.09 -18.52 -38.73
N VAL A 376 -13.69 -17.89 -37.73
CA VAL A 376 -13.48 -16.48 -37.40
C VAL A 376 -12.12 -16.34 -36.72
N PRO A 377 -11.22 -15.47 -37.20
CA PRO A 377 -9.98 -15.18 -36.49
C PRO A 377 -10.28 -14.33 -35.24
N VAL A 378 -9.87 -14.83 -34.09
CA VAL A 378 -9.92 -14.14 -32.80
C VAL A 378 -8.49 -13.85 -32.37
N THR A 379 -8.18 -12.59 -32.15
CA THR A 379 -6.87 -12.16 -31.63
C THR A 379 -6.97 -11.90 -30.14
N PHE A 380 -6.18 -12.63 -29.36
CA PHE A 380 -6.02 -12.44 -27.93
C PHE A 380 -4.75 -11.64 -27.66
N THR A 381 -4.84 -10.63 -26.80
CA THR A 381 -3.72 -9.77 -26.42
C THR A 381 -3.65 -9.62 -24.90
N VAL A 382 -2.47 -9.86 -24.33
CA VAL A 382 -2.15 -9.56 -22.93
C VAL A 382 -1.73 -8.10 -22.80
N THR A 383 -2.35 -7.37 -21.89
CA THR A 383 -2.02 -5.97 -21.58
C THR A 383 -1.80 -5.81 -20.08
N GLY A 384 -0.60 -5.34 -19.70
CA GLY A 384 -0.14 -5.18 -18.33
C GLY A 384 1.39 -5.33 -18.25
N ASP A 385 1.95 -5.01 -17.09
CA ASP A 385 3.39 -5.02 -16.82
C ASP A 385 3.84 -6.23 -15.96
N THR A 386 2.97 -7.22 -15.79
CA THR A 386 3.21 -8.42 -14.98
C THR A 386 4.19 -9.42 -15.60
N GLY A 387 4.63 -9.20 -16.85
CA GLY A 387 5.50 -10.12 -17.59
C GLY A 387 4.79 -11.37 -18.13
N THR A 388 3.46 -11.43 -18.03
CA THR A 388 2.63 -12.56 -18.48
C THR A 388 2.70 -12.74 -20.00
N LEU A 389 2.81 -14.00 -20.44
CA LEU A 389 2.88 -14.37 -21.85
C LEU A 389 2.03 -15.60 -22.15
N PHE A 390 1.50 -15.68 -23.37
CA PHE A 390 0.95 -16.94 -23.89
C PHE A 390 2.08 -17.93 -24.18
N ALA A 391 1.76 -19.23 -24.17
CA ALA A 391 2.64 -20.30 -24.60
C ALA A 391 3.31 -19.95 -25.94
N GLY A 392 4.64 -20.13 -26.00
CA GLY A 392 5.47 -19.64 -27.10
C GLY A 392 6.00 -18.22 -26.93
N GLY A 393 5.82 -17.61 -25.75
CA GLY A 393 6.47 -16.35 -25.36
C GLY A 393 5.87 -15.10 -26.00
N LYS A 394 4.60 -15.14 -26.43
CA LYS A 394 3.95 -14.05 -27.18
C LYS A 394 2.94 -13.32 -26.31
N LYS A 395 2.87 -11.99 -26.43
CA LYS A 395 1.78 -11.18 -25.85
C LYS A 395 0.50 -11.21 -26.67
N THR A 396 0.61 -11.49 -27.97
CA THR A 396 -0.53 -11.52 -28.90
C THR A 396 -0.53 -12.82 -29.69
N VAL A 397 -1.70 -13.46 -29.76
CA VAL A 397 -1.92 -14.71 -30.49
C VAL A 397 -3.27 -14.67 -31.19
N THR A 398 -3.34 -15.23 -32.39
CA THR A 398 -4.60 -15.34 -33.15
C THR A 398 -4.99 -16.80 -33.29
N VAL A 399 -6.21 -17.13 -32.89
CA VAL A 399 -6.80 -18.47 -32.97
C VAL A 399 -8.05 -18.38 -33.83
N ARG A 400 -8.33 -19.41 -34.64
CA ARG A 400 -9.58 -19.47 -35.42
C ARG A 400 -10.64 -20.26 -34.67
N THR A 401 -11.89 -19.81 -34.73
CA THR A 401 -13.01 -20.51 -34.10
C THR A 401 -13.27 -21.88 -34.75
N GLY A 402 -13.65 -22.86 -33.93
CA GLY A 402 -14.13 -24.18 -34.36
C GLY A 402 -15.51 -24.12 -35.02
N ALA A 403 -16.03 -25.26 -35.46
CA ALA A 403 -17.36 -25.34 -36.09
C ALA A 403 -18.49 -24.95 -35.12
N ASP A 404 -18.26 -25.14 -33.83
CA ASP A 404 -19.09 -24.72 -32.69
C ASP A 404 -18.93 -23.22 -32.34
N GLY A 405 -18.16 -22.47 -33.11
CA GLY A 405 -17.91 -21.05 -32.91
C GLY A 405 -16.94 -20.71 -31.78
N THR A 406 -16.37 -21.70 -31.08
CA THR A 406 -15.49 -21.44 -29.94
C THR A 406 -14.04 -21.23 -30.37
N ALA A 407 -13.33 -20.31 -29.71
CA ALA A 407 -11.88 -20.18 -29.81
C ALA A 407 -11.28 -20.07 -28.41
N THR A 408 -10.35 -20.98 -28.10
CA THR A 408 -9.62 -21.00 -26.84
C THR A 408 -8.19 -20.51 -27.06
N ALA A 409 -7.77 -19.54 -26.26
CA ALA A 409 -6.40 -19.05 -26.26
C ALA A 409 -5.42 -20.15 -25.77
N PRO A 410 -4.16 -20.10 -26.21
CA PRO A 410 -3.10 -20.90 -25.60
C PRO A 410 -2.97 -20.64 -24.10
N GLU A 411 -2.30 -21.55 -23.40
CA GLU A 411 -1.99 -21.41 -21.97
C GLU A 411 -1.27 -20.08 -21.67
N LEU A 412 -1.68 -19.44 -20.59
CA LEU A 412 -1.02 -18.25 -20.05
C LEU A 412 -0.03 -18.67 -18.96
N ARG A 413 1.15 -18.06 -18.95
CA ARG A 413 2.12 -18.19 -17.87
C ARG A 413 2.31 -16.85 -17.20
N ALA A 414 2.11 -16.83 -15.88
CA ALA A 414 2.34 -15.66 -15.06
C ALA A 414 3.82 -15.28 -15.10
N GLY A 415 4.10 -13.98 -15.19
CA GLY A 415 5.45 -13.49 -14.91
C GLY A 415 5.72 -13.44 -13.41
N GLU A 416 6.91 -12.98 -13.04
CA GLU A 416 7.34 -12.88 -11.63
C GLU A 416 6.74 -11.67 -10.90
N LYS A 417 6.22 -10.67 -11.63
CA LYS A 417 5.63 -9.47 -11.04
C LYS A 417 4.15 -9.69 -10.75
N ALA A 418 3.78 -9.61 -9.48
CA ALA A 418 2.39 -9.61 -9.03
C ALA A 418 1.65 -8.34 -9.47
N GLY A 419 0.32 -8.44 -9.57
CA GLY A 419 -0.55 -7.33 -9.96
C GLY A 419 -1.65 -7.74 -10.93
N GLU A 420 -2.43 -6.74 -11.33
CA GLU A 420 -3.53 -6.92 -12.27
C GLU A 420 -3.10 -6.71 -13.71
N PHE A 421 -3.74 -7.42 -14.62
CA PHE A 421 -3.57 -7.26 -16.05
C PHE A 421 -4.84 -7.69 -16.77
N THR A 422 -4.90 -7.46 -18.08
CA THR A 422 -6.06 -7.86 -18.88
C THR A 422 -5.67 -8.75 -20.05
N VAL A 423 -6.59 -9.63 -20.42
CA VAL A 423 -6.55 -10.36 -21.68
C VAL A 423 -7.71 -9.89 -22.53
N THR A 424 -7.42 -9.32 -23.69
CA THR A 424 -8.42 -8.76 -24.60
C THR A 424 -8.55 -9.66 -25.83
N ALA A 425 -9.75 -10.17 -26.08
CA ALA A 425 -10.11 -10.91 -27.27
C ALA A 425 -10.81 -9.98 -28.28
N VAL A 426 -10.34 -9.94 -29.52
CA VAL A 426 -10.88 -9.10 -30.59
C VAL A 426 -11.19 -9.95 -31.82
N ALA A 427 -12.39 -9.79 -32.38
CA ALA A 427 -12.80 -10.46 -33.62
C ALA A 427 -13.61 -9.52 -34.53
N GLY A 428 -13.52 -9.73 -35.84
CA GLY A 428 -14.21 -8.94 -36.88
C GLY A 428 -13.33 -7.87 -37.54
N SER A 429 -13.51 -7.66 -38.86
CA SER A 429 -12.64 -6.81 -39.69
C SER A 429 -13.18 -5.42 -40.01
N GLY A 430 -14.48 -5.15 -39.81
CA GLY A 430 -15.10 -3.84 -40.07
C GLY A 430 -15.62 -3.13 -38.83
N ARG A 431 -16.28 -3.87 -37.94
CA ARG A 431 -16.70 -3.41 -36.60
C ARG A 431 -16.24 -4.46 -35.59
N PRO A 432 -14.99 -4.37 -35.11
CA PRO A 432 -14.46 -5.38 -34.21
C PRO A 432 -15.30 -5.42 -32.93
N ARG A 433 -15.54 -6.62 -32.43
CA ARG A 433 -16.09 -6.84 -31.09
C ARG A 433 -14.95 -7.22 -30.17
N THR A 434 -14.99 -6.64 -28.98
CA THR A 434 -13.95 -6.78 -27.97
C THR A 434 -14.56 -7.38 -26.72
N LEU A 435 -13.86 -8.34 -26.12
CA LEU A 435 -14.19 -8.88 -24.82
C LEU A 435 -12.91 -8.89 -23.97
N THR A 436 -12.98 -8.26 -22.81
CA THR A 436 -11.83 -8.08 -21.91
C THR A 436 -12.03 -8.90 -20.66
N TYR A 437 -10.99 -9.65 -20.29
CA TYR A 437 -10.94 -10.45 -19.08
C TYR A 437 -9.94 -9.82 -18.12
N ALA A 438 -10.40 -9.49 -16.90
CA ALA A 438 -9.51 -9.12 -15.81
C ALA A 438 -8.80 -10.37 -15.29
N ALA A 439 -7.51 -10.23 -15.01
CA ALA A 439 -6.67 -11.28 -14.51
C ALA A 439 -5.73 -10.74 -13.42
N THR A 440 -5.39 -11.59 -12.46
CA THR A 440 -4.56 -11.20 -11.32
C THR A 440 -3.45 -12.22 -11.09
N ILE A 441 -2.24 -11.71 -10.89
CA ILE A 441 -1.11 -12.50 -10.39
C ILE A 441 -0.92 -12.15 -8.92
N THR A 442 -0.97 -13.16 -8.06
CA THR A 442 -0.61 -13.02 -6.65
C THR A 442 0.88 -13.28 -6.46
N ALA A 443 1.49 -12.50 -5.58
CA ALA A 443 2.87 -12.74 -5.15
C ALA A 443 3.02 -14.14 -4.55
N ARG A 444 4.23 -14.70 -4.64
CA ARG A 444 4.56 -15.92 -3.90
C ARG A 444 4.44 -15.64 -2.41
N GLN A 445 3.77 -16.54 -1.70
CA GLN A 445 3.44 -16.36 -0.30
C GLN A 445 4.41 -17.13 0.59
N ALA A 446 4.65 -16.58 1.78
CA ALA A 446 5.19 -17.29 2.93
C ALA A 446 4.37 -16.85 4.15
N ASP A 447 3.88 -17.81 4.92
CA ASP A 447 3.13 -17.56 6.17
C ASP A 447 4.07 -17.49 7.38
N THR A 448 5.26 -18.10 7.26
CA THR A 448 6.31 -17.97 8.27
C THR A 448 7.64 -17.55 7.65
N ILE A 449 8.43 -16.84 8.44
CA ILE A 449 9.84 -16.59 8.20
C ILE A 449 10.55 -16.62 9.55
N ALA A 450 11.62 -17.39 9.67
CA ALA A 450 12.34 -17.56 10.93
C ALA A 450 13.84 -17.62 10.71
N ARG A 451 14.62 -17.12 11.66
CA ARG A 451 16.08 -17.27 11.66
C ARG A 451 16.44 -18.73 11.88
N THR A 452 17.46 -19.22 11.17
CA THR A 452 17.82 -20.65 11.21
C THR A 452 18.84 -21.01 12.29
N ASP A 453 19.38 -20.00 12.97
CA ASP A 453 20.30 -20.14 14.08
C ASP A 453 20.00 -19.10 15.16
N GLU A 454 20.44 -19.36 16.38
CA GLU A 454 20.23 -18.49 17.56
C GLU A 454 21.50 -17.73 17.96
N LYS A 455 22.53 -17.70 17.10
CA LYS A 455 23.81 -17.07 17.46
C LYS A 455 23.62 -15.58 17.74
N ALA A 456 24.22 -15.07 18.81
CA ALA A 456 24.23 -13.64 19.06
C ALA A 456 24.96 -12.93 17.91
N LEU A 457 24.31 -11.93 17.30
CA LEU A 457 24.91 -11.12 16.24
C LEU A 457 25.53 -9.89 16.88
N VAL A 458 26.85 -9.94 17.04
CA VAL A 458 27.62 -8.86 17.69
C VAL A 458 28.75 -8.40 16.78
N ALA A 459 28.94 -7.10 16.69
CA ALA A 459 30.07 -6.48 16.01
C ALA A 459 30.64 -5.32 16.84
N ALA A 460 31.94 -5.05 16.68
CA ALA A 460 32.53 -3.82 17.20
C ALA A 460 32.12 -2.61 16.34
N PRO A 461 32.14 -1.39 16.91
CA PRO A 461 31.87 -0.16 16.13
C PRO A 461 32.80 -0.07 14.90
N GLY A 462 32.22 0.17 13.74
CA GLY A 462 32.95 0.26 12.46
C GLY A 462 33.34 -1.08 11.82
N GLU A 463 33.07 -2.21 12.48
CA GLU A 463 33.42 -3.55 11.98
C GLU A 463 32.24 -4.23 11.28
N LYS A 464 32.53 -5.33 10.57
CA LYS A 464 31.49 -6.20 10.00
C LYS A 464 31.01 -7.23 11.01
N PHE A 465 29.73 -7.61 10.92
CA PHE A 465 29.21 -8.76 11.67
C PHE A 465 29.84 -10.04 11.10
N ALA A 466 30.43 -10.85 11.99
CA ALA A 466 31.16 -12.06 11.59
C ALA A 466 30.20 -13.17 11.11
N ASP A 467 29.12 -13.38 11.85
CA ASP A 467 28.08 -14.34 11.49
C ASP A 467 27.07 -13.71 10.53
N ALA A 468 26.67 -14.49 9.54
CA ALA A 468 25.65 -14.07 8.60
C ALA A 468 24.26 -14.44 9.08
N VAL A 469 23.31 -13.56 8.79
CA VAL A 469 21.90 -13.83 9.02
C VAL A 469 21.38 -14.77 7.94
N THR A 470 20.84 -15.90 8.38
CA THR A 470 20.14 -16.87 7.54
C THR A 470 18.72 -17.07 8.05
N VAL A 471 17.76 -17.07 7.14
CA VAL A 471 16.34 -17.28 7.46
C VAL A 471 15.75 -18.35 6.56
N LYS A 472 14.68 -18.99 7.04
CA LYS A 472 13.86 -19.91 6.28
C LYS A 472 12.43 -19.39 6.23
N ALA A 473 11.87 -19.32 5.03
CA ALA A 473 10.48 -19.00 4.79
C ALA A 473 9.70 -20.28 4.45
N THR A 474 8.52 -20.44 5.04
CA THR A 474 7.61 -21.54 4.71
C THR A 474 6.25 -21.00 4.31
N TYR A 475 5.51 -21.83 3.59
CA TYR A 475 4.09 -21.64 3.30
C TYR A 475 3.39 -22.98 3.52
N LYS A 476 2.44 -23.04 4.46
CA LYS A 476 1.74 -24.26 4.86
C LYS A 476 2.71 -25.41 5.18
N ASP A 477 3.71 -25.10 6.01
CA ASP A 477 4.79 -25.99 6.45
C ASP A 477 5.75 -26.50 5.34
N ALA A 478 5.56 -26.10 4.09
CA ALA A 478 6.47 -26.41 2.98
C ALA A 478 7.45 -25.26 2.72
N ALA A 479 8.62 -25.57 2.14
CA ALA A 479 9.59 -24.56 1.73
C ALA A 479 8.98 -23.57 0.72
N ALA A 480 9.06 -22.27 1.02
CA ALA A 480 8.49 -21.23 0.17
C ALA A 480 9.55 -20.64 -0.77
N ALA A 481 9.62 -21.16 -1.99
CA ALA A 481 10.66 -20.82 -2.95
C ALA A 481 10.40 -19.54 -3.76
N GLY A 482 11.43 -18.71 -3.92
CA GLY A 482 11.40 -17.46 -4.68
C GLY A 482 10.46 -16.39 -4.11
N VAL A 483 10.19 -16.44 -2.80
CA VAL A 483 9.42 -15.41 -2.10
C VAL A 483 10.30 -14.17 -1.97
N ALA A 484 9.77 -13.02 -2.39
CA ALA A 484 10.45 -11.74 -2.22
C ALA A 484 10.46 -11.36 -0.73
N VAL A 485 11.63 -10.89 -0.27
CA VAL A 485 11.85 -10.46 1.11
C VAL A 485 12.43 -9.06 1.11
N THR A 486 11.87 -8.20 1.94
CA THR A 486 12.45 -6.89 2.26
C THR A 486 13.13 -6.96 3.62
N ALA A 487 14.39 -6.54 3.68
CA ALA A 487 15.16 -6.45 4.91
C ALA A 487 15.41 -4.97 5.24
N THR A 488 14.93 -4.51 6.40
CA THR A 488 14.98 -3.09 6.82
C THR A 488 15.55 -2.97 8.23
N MET A 489 16.51 -2.08 8.43
CA MET A 489 16.98 -1.69 9.76
C MET A 489 15.97 -0.73 10.39
N VAL A 490 15.44 -1.10 11.55
CA VAL A 490 14.31 -0.43 12.20
C VAL A 490 14.62 -0.13 13.66
N LYS A 491 13.99 0.91 14.22
CA LYS A 491 14.11 1.26 15.65
C LYS A 491 13.16 0.44 16.52
N ASP A 492 12.08 -0.05 15.93
CA ASP A 492 11.03 -0.78 16.63
C ASP A 492 10.69 -2.11 15.90
N PRO A 493 10.18 -3.12 16.61
CA PRO A 493 9.83 -4.42 16.01
C PRO A 493 8.78 -4.34 14.89
N LEU A 494 7.91 -3.33 14.92
CA LEU A 494 6.85 -3.14 13.93
C LEU A 494 7.35 -2.41 12.67
N GLY A 495 8.62 -2.00 12.64
CA GLY A 495 9.29 -1.42 11.49
C GLY A 495 8.65 -0.13 11.00
N LEU A 496 8.30 0.74 11.94
CA LEU A 496 7.62 2.01 11.65
C LEU A 496 8.55 3.19 11.60
N PHE A 497 9.67 3.08 12.31
CA PHE A 497 10.72 4.06 12.30
C PHE A 497 11.97 3.40 11.75
N ASP A 498 12.36 3.83 10.57
CA ASP A 498 13.64 3.45 10.00
C ASP A 498 14.76 3.89 10.94
N ASN A 499 15.76 3.02 11.07
CA ASN A 499 16.94 3.34 11.81
C ASN A 499 17.92 4.09 10.91
N ASP A 500 18.39 5.26 11.32
CA ASP A 500 19.32 6.11 10.57
C ASP A 500 20.78 5.94 11.00
N LYS A 501 21.03 5.15 12.04
CA LYS A 501 22.34 4.89 12.65
C LYS A 501 22.55 3.40 12.95
N GLY A 502 23.77 2.99 13.23
CA GLY A 502 24.11 1.61 13.52
C GLY A 502 24.20 0.75 12.26
N PRO A 503 23.82 -0.54 12.34
CA PRO A 503 24.00 -1.51 11.28
C PRO A 503 23.44 -1.09 9.92
N TYR A 504 24.12 -1.52 8.85
CA TYR A 504 23.75 -1.23 7.47
C TYR A 504 24.26 -2.33 6.53
N PHE A 505 23.66 -2.39 5.34
CA PHE A 505 24.12 -3.20 4.20
C PHE A 505 24.85 -2.32 3.18
N LYS A 506 25.57 -2.91 2.24
CA LYS A 506 26.12 -2.19 1.08
C LYS A 506 25.30 -2.48 -0.16
N ASP A 507 24.98 -1.44 -0.93
CA ASP A 507 24.42 -1.59 -2.26
C ASP A 507 25.49 -2.05 -3.28
N ALA A 508 25.09 -2.23 -4.54
CA ALA A 508 25.99 -2.64 -5.61
C ALA A 508 27.15 -1.67 -5.87
N ALA A 509 27.02 -0.40 -5.45
CA ALA A 509 28.07 0.62 -5.54
C ALA A 509 28.93 0.69 -4.26
N GLY A 510 28.66 -0.15 -3.26
CA GLY A 510 29.35 -0.16 -1.97
C GLY A 510 28.87 0.89 -0.97
N LYS A 511 27.79 1.63 -1.29
CA LYS A 511 27.25 2.69 -0.44
C LYS A 511 26.39 2.08 0.68
N PRO A 512 26.43 2.63 1.90
CA PRO A 512 25.56 2.19 2.99
C PRO A 512 24.08 2.38 2.63
N VAL A 513 23.32 1.29 2.75
CA VAL A 513 21.87 1.24 2.65
C VAL A 513 21.30 0.47 3.84
N ARG A 514 20.11 0.85 4.28
CA ARG A 514 19.44 0.23 5.44
C ARG A 514 18.20 -0.55 5.10
N THR A 515 17.86 -0.57 3.80
CA THR A 515 16.75 -1.32 3.25
C THR A 515 17.24 -2.05 2.00
N LEU A 516 16.96 -3.36 1.94
CA LEU A 516 17.15 -4.19 0.76
C LEU A 516 15.80 -4.76 0.34
N THR A 517 15.39 -4.50 -0.91
CA THR A 517 14.10 -4.96 -1.46
C THR A 517 14.24 -6.04 -2.53
N THR A 518 15.47 -6.39 -2.90
CA THR A 518 15.76 -7.31 -4.01
C THR A 518 16.13 -8.72 -3.54
N LEU A 519 15.75 -9.09 -2.31
CA LEU A 519 16.08 -10.41 -1.75
C LEU A 519 14.97 -11.41 -2.12
N THR A 520 15.38 -12.63 -2.44
CA THR A 520 14.46 -13.73 -2.77
C THR A 520 14.95 -15.01 -2.12
N THR A 521 14.03 -15.84 -1.65
CA THR A 521 14.36 -17.18 -1.12
C THR A 521 14.74 -18.14 -2.25
N ASP A 522 15.60 -19.11 -1.95
CA ASP A 522 15.98 -20.17 -2.89
C ASP A 522 14.93 -21.30 -2.97
N ALA A 523 15.26 -22.40 -3.66
CA ALA A 523 14.35 -23.53 -3.86
C ALA A 523 13.97 -24.23 -2.54
N GLU A 524 14.83 -24.15 -1.53
CA GLU A 524 14.64 -24.70 -0.19
C GLU A 524 13.94 -23.72 0.77
N GLY A 525 13.54 -22.54 0.26
CA GLY A 525 12.90 -21.49 1.05
C GLY A 525 13.90 -20.75 1.95
N MET A 526 15.20 -20.92 1.73
CA MET A 526 16.25 -20.29 2.52
C MET A 526 16.64 -18.94 1.92
N LEU A 527 16.99 -18.00 2.78
CA LEU A 527 17.58 -16.72 2.38
C LEU A 527 18.77 -16.43 3.30
N ARG A 528 19.93 -16.27 2.68
CA ARG A 528 21.13 -15.75 3.34
C ARG A 528 21.27 -14.27 3.02
N LEU A 529 21.29 -13.42 4.04
CA LEU A 529 21.47 -11.99 3.84
C LEU A 529 22.90 -11.64 3.40
N PRO A 530 23.08 -10.52 2.67
CA PRO A 530 24.40 -9.92 2.43
C PRO A 530 25.13 -9.59 3.74
N GLU A 531 26.43 -9.25 3.62
CA GLU A 531 27.21 -8.79 4.77
C GLU A 531 26.57 -7.55 5.43
N ILE A 532 26.52 -7.57 6.75
CA ILE A 532 26.04 -6.47 7.59
C ILE A 532 27.27 -5.81 8.21
N PHE A 533 27.29 -4.48 8.19
CA PHE A 533 28.36 -3.66 8.74
C PHE A 533 27.80 -2.79 9.87
N ALA A 534 28.58 -2.57 10.93
CA ALA A 534 28.27 -1.60 11.95
C ALA A 534 28.91 -0.26 11.59
N ASP A 535 28.20 0.85 11.81
CA ASP A 535 28.85 2.16 11.87
C ASP A 535 29.46 2.38 13.27
N GLY A 536 29.84 3.61 13.61
CA GLY A 536 30.42 3.95 14.91
C GLY A 536 29.42 4.00 16.08
N THR A 537 28.14 3.76 15.84
CA THR A 537 27.08 3.90 16.84
C THR A 537 26.92 2.59 17.60
N GLU A 538 27.25 2.62 18.89
CA GLU A 538 26.99 1.50 19.80
C GLU A 538 25.50 1.41 20.16
N GLY A 539 25.04 0.19 20.43
CA GLY A 539 23.68 -0.06 20.84
C GLY A 539 23.15 -1.41 20.36
N THR A 540 21.90 -1.69 20.73
CA THR A 540 21.13 -2.80 20.17
C THR A 540 20.17 -2.26 19.13
N PHE A 541 20.21 -2.87 17.96
CA PHE A 541 19.48 -2.46 16.77
C PHE A 541 18.63 -3.63 16.28
N LYS A 542 17.62 -3.33 15.47
CA LYS A 542 16.68 -4.33 14.97
C LYS A 542 16.72 -4.37 13.45
N LEU A 543 16.78 -5.58 12.92
CA LEU A 543 16.64 -5.89 11.51
C LEU A 543 15.32 -6.62 11.32
N ARG A 544 14.38 -5.98 10.62
CA ARG A 544 13.10 -6.58 10.26
C ARG A 544 13.19 -7.16 8.86
N LEU A 545 12.86 -8.44 8.72
CA LEU A 545 12.64 -9.08 7.42
C LEU A 545 11.14 -9.26 7.24
N THR A 546 10.61 -8.87 6.09
CA THR A 546 9.19 -9.01 5.74
C THR A 546 9.08 -9.65 4.37
N THR A 547 8.31 -10.72 4.27
CA THR A 547 7.97 -11.36 3.00
C THR A 547 6.84 -10.60 2.31
N GLU A 548 6.72 -10.70 0.98
CA GLU A 548 5.60 -10.10 0.24
C GLU A 548 4.22 -10.67 0.66
N GLY A 549 4.19 -11.87 1.26
CA GLY A 549 3.01 -12.47 1.88
C GLY A 549 2.70 -11.96 3.30
N GLY A 550 3.50 -11.05 3.84
CA GLY A 550 3.26 -10.39 5.13
C GLY A 550 3.88 -11.07 6.35
N ALA A 551 4.42 -12.28 6.22
CA ALA A 551 5.20 -12.90 7.30
C ALA A 551 6.44 -12.06 7.61
N SER A 552 6.75 -11.86 8.89
CA SER A 552 7.91 -11.07 9.30
C SER A 552 8.64 -11.63 10.51
N VAL A 553 9.95 -11.41 10.55
CA VAL A 553 10.81 -11.71 11.70
C VAL A 553 11.66 -10.49 12.03
N VAL A 554 11.88 -10.26 13.32
CA VAL A 554 12.75 -9.20 13.82
C VAL A 554 13.97 -9.84 14.47
N ILE A 555 15.14 -9.42 14.05
CA ILE A 555 16.43 -9.96 14.47
C ILE A 555 17.19 -8.84 15.18
N GLU A 556 17.70 -9.11 16.37
CA GLU A 556 18.52 -8.16 17.11
C GLU A 556 19.98 -8.22 16.67
N LEU A 557 20.58 -7.04 16.51
CA LEU A 557 21.97 -6.81 16.13
C LEU A 557 22.60 -5.91 17.19
N THR A 558 23.67 -6.36 17.84
CA THR A 558 24.35 -5.57 18.87
C THR A 558 25.67 -5.02 18.33
N VAL A 559 25.86 -3.71 18.43
CA VAL A 559 27.14 -3.04 18.21
C VAL A 559 27.71 -2.63 19.55
N ARG A 560 28.83 -3.22 19.95
CA ARG A 560 29.53 -2.89 21.21
C ARG A 560 31.02 -3.16 21.09
N ALA A 561 31.84 -2.36 21.76
CA ALA A 561 33.26 -2.67 21.90
C ALA A 561 33.48 -4.09 22.47
N PRO A 562 34.55 -4.79 22.04
CA PRO A 562 34.93 -6.06 22.67
C PRO A 562 35.16 -5.85 24.17
N GLU A 563 34.65 -6.74 25.01
CA GLU A 563 35.06 -6.75 26.42
C GLU A 563 36.57 -7.04 26.45
N GLU A 564 37.33 -6.11 27.02
CA GLU A 564 38.75 -6.28 27.27
C GLU A 564 38.88 -7.43 28.26
N THR A 565 39.33 -8.60 27.79
CA THR A 565 39.69 -9.72 28.66
C THR A 565 40.78 -9.22 29.60
N ALA A 566 40.43 -9.05 30.88
CA ALA A 566 41.40 -8.75 31.92
C ALA A 566 42.54 -9.79 31.84
N PRO A 567 43.82 -9.38 31.84
CA PRO A 567 44.91 -10.32 31.76
C PRO A 567 44.87 -11.26 32.98
N GLU A 568 45.01 -12.56 32.72
CA GLU A 568 45.19 -13.58 33.75
C GLU A 568 46.25 -13.11 34.75
N GLY A 569 45.88 -13.21 36.04
CA GLY A 569 46.60 -12.61 37.15
C GLY A 569 48.09 -12.93 37.14
N THR A 570 48.88 -11.87 37.25
CA THR A 570 50.25 -11.95 37.75
C THR A 570 50.23 -12.61 39.13
N THR A 571 50.91 -13.75 39.22
CA THR A 571 51.32 -14.44 40.43
C THR A 571 51.93 -13.44 41.42
N PRO A 572 51.54 -13.41 42.71
CA PRO A 572 52.23 -12.60 43.69
C PRO A 572 53.63 -13.18 43.92
N GLU A 573 54.64 -12.36 43.64
CA GLU A 573 56.03 -12.62 44.00
C GLU A 573 56.14 -12.74 45.52
N GLU A 574 56.52 -13.94 45.96
CA GLU A 574 56.76 -14.31 47.35
C GLU A 574 57.89 -13.45 47.91
N THR A 575 57.55 -12.48 48.76
CA THR A 575 58.51 -11.65 49.47
C THR A 575 59.26 -12.51 50.48
N ALA A 576 60.53 -12.78 50.19
CA ALA A 576 61.47 -13.39 51.13
C ALA A 576 61.62 -12.52 52.41
N PRO A 577 61.60 -13.12 53.61
CA PRO A 577 61.77 -12.37 54.86
C PRO A 577 63.23 -11.96 55.06
N LYS A 578 63.43 -10.67 55.33
CA LYS A 578 64.71 -10.06 55.69
C LYS A 578 65.03 -10.31 57.16
N GLU A 579 66.30 -10.60 57.40
CA GLU A 579 66.99 -10.99 58.64
C GLU A 579 66.52 -10.30 59.93
N THR A 580 66.42 -11.10 60.98
CA THR A 580 66.39 -10.66 62.38
C THR A 580 67.81 -10.73 62.93
N GLU A 581 68.51 -9.59 62.98
CA GLU A 581 69.67 -9.41 63.85
C GLU A 581 69.20 -8.88 65.20
N THR A 582 69.59 -9.53 66.29
CA THR A 582 69.84 -8.91 67.62
C THR A 582 70.64 -9.90 68.50
N PRO A 583 71.36 -9.44 69.54
CA PRO A 583 72.79 -9.71 69.70
C PRO A 583 73.13 -10.55 70.95
N GLU A 584 74.43 -10.84 71.10
CA GLU A 584 75.17 -11.37 72.27
C GLU A 584 74.41 -11.62 73.59
N ALA A 585 74.44 -12.88 74.06
CA ALA A 585 75.13 -13.31 75.30
C ALA A 585 75.15 -14.83 75.42
#